data_AF-J9CQ87-F1
#
_entry.id   AF-J9CQ87-F1
#
_cell.length_a   1.000
_cell.length_b   1.000
_cell.length_c   1.000
_cell.angle_alpha   90.00
_cell.angle_beta   90.00
_cell.angle_gamma   90.00
#
_symmetry.space_group_name_H-M   'P 1'
#
loop_
_entity.id
_entity.type
_entity.pdbx_description
1 polymer ?
#
loop_
_entity_poly.entity_id
_entity_poly.type
_entity_poly.pdbx_seq_one_letter_code
_entity_poly.pdbx_strand_id
1 'polypeptide(L)'
;MTCDTSRSRRLIFKLIFFFIHPTEVSPSVLSARPTPCPDAPPFVDDSSSQRMIHLFLYLYLFLFLSVAQADTVTYQLSQLLGRPAPQWPLVYGLLLTVLLATIRRLISRCFSSPDSQTTWSWAATSFLAVTLVSLPFASVFYLFLLGLIAGGIGWGFRKWQLRLNQLWGKQRTPWQRMMPAIVFALLLSLYLGIGAAATDLEHYEMRTAQTLQEGKKIEPSRMEKHSLVTSQRLFAMRSYSMAKASRFGLGNQLFRQPVPQGKSELLLIPNDAHQRLLFPVDSLYMRLGGLPRKDETALSYFRRMAEEERLRMDSPTSFHSLPALDYYLCALLLEGNLDIFSKEFLRLYPRSLRNKKLPTYFAEALFLYTHTRTRPILVFHDSAVEANWQDYSTMKTGQTDSTIRQNLLRRSYGQTYWWWYEYVRTTE
;
A
#
# COMPACT_ATOMS: atom_id res chain seq x y z
N MET A 1 -22.82 -4.20 10.16
CA MET A 1 -23.09 -4.65 8.77
C MET A 1 -22.18 -5.82 8.46
N THR A 2 -22.66 -7.02 8.81
CA THR A 2 -22.02 -8.30 8.50
C THR A 2 -22.45 -8.69 7.08
N CYS A 3 -21.54 -8.55 6.13
CA CYS A 3 -21.77 -8.98 4.75
C CYS A 3 -21.49 -10.48 4.67
N ASP A 4 -22.57 -11.23 4.47
CA ASP A 4 -22.66 -12.68 4.44
C ASP A 4 -21.85 -13.28 3.25
N THR A 5 -20.64 -13.75 3.55
CA THR A 5 -19.72 -14.41 2.61
C THR A 5 -20.15 -15.83 2.24
N SER A 6 -21.25 -16.34 2.78
CA SER A 6 -21.74 -17.71 2.50
C SER A 6 -22.53 -17.83 1.19
N ARG A 7 -23.12 -16.74 0.70
CA ARG A 7 -23.96 -16.74 -0.52
C ARG A 7 -23.15 -16.73 -1.82
N SER A 8 -21.96 -16.13 -1.80
CA SER A 8 -21.06 -16.06 -2.98
C SER A 8 -20.39 -17.40 -3.29
N ARG A 9 -20.11 -18.23 -2.28
CA ARG A 9 -19.53 -19.57 -2.47
C ARG A 9 -20.48 -20.57 -3.13
N ARG A 10 -21.80 -20.44 -2.95
CA ARG A 10 -22.80 -21.32 -3.59
C ARG A 10 -23.04 -20.98 -5.06
N LEU A 11 -22.86 -19.73 -5.48
CA LEU A 11 -22.96 -19.36 -6.90
C LEU A 11 -21.75 -19.86 -7.70
N ILE A 12 -20.55 -19.80 -7.12
CA ILE A 12 -19.31 -20.27 -7.77
C ILE A 12 -19.31 -21.81 -7.91
N PHE A 13 -19.81 -22.55 -6.92
CA PHE A 13 -19.94 -24.00 -7.03
C PHE A 13 -21.00 -24.44 -8.06
N LYS A 14 -22.10 -23.68 -8.24
CA LYS A 14 -23.11 -23.96 -9.28
C LYS A 14 -22.61 -23.65 -10.70
N LEU A 15 -21.75 -22.66 -10.87
CA LEU A 15 -21.11 -22.35 -12.16
C LEU A 15 -20.06 -23.39 -12.58
N ILE A 16 -19.40 -24.04 -11.61
CA ILE A 16 -18.42 -25.11 -11.88
C ILE A 16 -19.12 -26.44 -12.20
N PHE A 17 -20.28 -26.74 -11.60
CA PHE A 17 -20.98 -28.01 -11.85
C PHE A 17 -21.71 -28.05 -13.20
N PHE A 18 -22.15 -26.90 -13.74
CA PHE A 18 -22.82 -26.85 -15.05
C PHE A 18 -21.87 -27.07 -16.24
N PHE A 19 -20.55 -26.96 -16.02
CA PHE A 19 -19.53 -27.15 -17.06
C PHE A 19 -19.01 -28.60 -17.19
N ILE A 20 -19.42 -29.52 -16.31
CA ILE A 20 -18.83 -30.87 -16.21
C ILE A 20 -19.72 -31.97 -16.81
N HIS A 21 -21.02 -31.75 -17.02
CA HIS A 21 -21.91 -32.71 -17.68
C HIS A 21 -22.75 -32.08 -18.79
N PRO A 22 -22.34 -32.17 -20.07
CA PRO A 22 -23.29 -32.05 -21.16
C PRO A 22 -24.14 -33.33 -21.17
N THR A 23 -25.44 -33.17 -20.91
CA THR A 23 -26.45 -34.21 -21.08
C THR A 23 -26.35 -34.81 -22.48
N GLU A 24 -26.26 -36.14 -22.55
CA GLU A 24 -26.37 -36.93 -23.78
C GLU A 24 -27.65 -36.56 -24.54
N VAL A 25 -27.49 -36.19 -25.81
CA VAL A 25 -28.60 -36.16 -26.76
C VAL A 25 -28.23 -37.15 -27.88
N SER A 26 -29.00 -38.22 -27.96
CA SER A 26 -28.88 -39.29 -28.96
C SER A 26 -29.01 -38.78 -30.40
N PRO A 27 -28.38 -39.47 -31.37
CA PRO A 27 -28.40 -39.08 -32.77
C PRO A 27 -29.55 -39.76 -33.51
N SER A 28 -30.50 -38.99 -34.01
CA SER A 28 -31.31 -39.42 -35.14
C SER A 28 -31.94 -38.22 -35.85
N VAL A 29 -32.12 -38.39 -37.15
CA VAL A 29 -32.93 -37.58 -38.09
C VAL A 29 -32.16 -36.67 -39.07
N LEU A 30 -31.90 -37.27 -40.23
CA LEU A 30 -32.06 -36.79 -41.61
C LEU A 30 -31.34 -35.51 -42.11
N SER A 31 -30.39 -35.76 -43.03
CA SER A 31 -30.47 -35.39 -44.46
C SER A 31 -31.10 -34.02 -44.81
N ALA A 32 -30.23 -33.02 -45.05
CA ALA A 32 -30.41 -32.05 -46.14
C ALA A 32 -29.07 -31.35 -46.43
N ARG A 33 -28.59 -31.40 -47.68
CA ARG A 33 -27.52 -30.51 -48.17
C ARG A 33 -28.09 -29.09 -48.31
N PRO A 34 -27.45 -28.04 -47.76
CA PRO A 34 -27.70 -26.69 -48.22
C PRO A 34 -26.72 -26.30 -49.33
N THR A 35 -27.26 -25.71 -50.38
CA THR A 35 -26.58 -24.99 -51.46
C THR A 35 -25.78 -23.79 -50.92
N PRO A 36 -24.74 -23.32 -51.63
CA PRO A 36 -23.89 -22.23 -51.14
C PRO A 36 -24.58 -20.86 -51.32
N CYS A 37 -24.85 -20.15 -50.22
CA CYS A 37 -25.22 -18.74 -50.24
C CYS A 37 -24.01 -17.86 -50.60
N PRO A 38 -24.13 -16.89 -51.51
CA PRO A 38 -23.04 -16.03 -51.93
C PRO A 38 -23.01 -14.76 -51.08
N ASP A 39 -22.76 -14.85 -49.77
CA ASP A 39 -22.55 -13.69 -48.90
C ASP A 39 -21.85 -14.13 -47.61
N ALA A 40 -20.58 -14.52 -47.72
CA ALA A 40 -19.73 -14.71 -46.56
C ALA A 40 -19.09 -13.36 -46.18
N PRO A 41 -19.24 -12.87 -44.93
CA PRO A 41 -18.55 -11.66 -44.50
C PRO A 41 -17.04 -11.84 -44.61
N PRO A 42 -16.28 -10.76 -44.83
CA PRO A 42 -14.88 -10.82 -45.18
C PRO A 42 -14.08 -11.57 -44.11
N PHE A 43 -13.29 -12.52 -44.59
CA PHE A 43 -12.36 -13.35 -43.83
C PHE A 43 -11.43 -12.45 -43.01
N VAL A 44 -11.69 -12.33 -41.70
CA VAL A 44 -10.76 -11.67 -40.78
C VAL A 44 -9.47 -12.48 -40.78
N ASP A 45 -8.40 -11.88 -41.30
CA ASP A 45 -7.08 -12.48 -41.42
C ASP A 45 -6.61 -12.97 -40.03
N ASP A 46 -6.41 -14.29 -39.89
CA ASP A 46 -6.09 -15.00 -38.64
C ASP A 46 -4.84 -14.42 -37.95
N SER A 47 -3.95 -13.83 -38.75
CA SER A 47 -2.74 -13.18 -38.27
C SER A 47 -3.00 -11.84 -37.56
N SER A 48 -4.06 -11.12 -37.92
CA SER A 48 -4.40 -9.81 -37.37
C SER A 48 -4.93 -9.90 -35.93
N SER A 49 -5.84 -10.85 -35.68
CA SER A 49 -6.45 -11.07 -34.36
C SER A 49 -5.42 -11.54 -33.31
N GLN A 50 -4.51 -12.43 -33.69
CA GLN A 50 -3.42 -12.87 -32.80
C GLN A 50 -2.44 -11.72 -32.47
N ARG A 51 -2.14 -10.86 -33.44
CA ARG A 51 -1.31 -9.66 -33.21
C ARG A 51 -1.98 -8.68 -32.24
N MET A 52 -3.30 -8.49 -32.32
CA MET A 52 -4.04 -7.64 -31.39
C MET A 52 -3.97 -8.14 -29.94
N ILE A 53 -4.10 -9.46 -29.71
CA ILE A 53 -4.01 -10.05 -28.36
C ILE A 53 -2.58 -9.92 -27.81
N HIS A 54 -1.56 -10.13 -28.64
CA HIS A 54 -0.19 -9.88 -28.24
C HIS A 54 0.06 -8.43 -27.86
N LEU A 55 -0.46 -7.48 -28.64
CA LEU A 55 -0.36 -6.05 -28.34
C LEU A 55 -1.03 -5.73 -26.99
N PHE A 56 -2.21 -6.29 -26.73
CA PHE A 56 -2.90 -6.16 -25.45
C PHE A 56 -2.03 -6.67 -24.29
N LEU A 57 -1.42 -7.85 -24.42
CA LEU A 57 -0.56 -8.41 -23.37
C LEU A 57 0.69 -7.57 -23.12
N TYR A 58 1.32 -7.01 -24.16
CA TYR A 58 2.45 -6.09 -23.97
C TYR A 58 2.02 -4.78 -23.32
N LEU A 59 0.88 -4.22 -23.72
CA LEU A 59 0.33 -3.01 -23.10
C LEU A 59 0.01 -3.28 -21.63
N TYR A 60 -0.61 -4.42 -21.32
CA TYR A 60 -0.89 -4.83 -19.95
C TYR A 60 0.41 -4.97 -19.14
N LEU A 61 1.42 -5.64 -19.69
CA LEU A 61 2.74 -5.78 -19.05
C LEU A 61 3.39 -4.41 -18.81
N PHE A 62 3.25 -3.47 -19.74
CA PHE A 62 3.74 -2.11 -19.59
C PHE A 62 3.03 -1.36 -18.47
N LEU A 63 1.70 -1.39 -18.43
CA LEU A 63 0.93 -0.75 -17.37
C LEU A 63 1.19 -1.42 -16.01
N PHE A 64 1.36 -2.74 -15.99
CA PHE A 64 1.73 -3.49 -14.79
C PHE A 64 3.05 -2.98 -14.21
N LEU A 65 4.09 -2.87 -15.04
CA LEU A 65 5.43 -2.45 -14.58
C LEU A 65 5.56 -0.94 -14.34
N SER A 66 4.89 -0.11 -15.14
CA SER A 66 5.01 1.36 -15.07
C SER A 66 4.03 2.04 -14.12
N VAL A 67 2.92 1.39 -13.78
CA VAL A 67 1.87 1.97 -12.91
C VAL A 67 1.66 1.13 -11.66
N ALA A 68 1.33 -0.16 -11.82
CA ALA A 68 1.00 -1.00 -10.66
C ALA A 68 2.23 -1.32 -9.80
N GLN A 69 3.36 -1.61 -10.45
CA GLN A 69 4.61 -2.07 -9.84
C GLN A 69 5.77 -1.09 -10.09
N ALA A 70 5.45 0.19 -10.31
CA ALA A 70 6.44 1.25 -10.49
C ALA A 70 7.39 1.37 -9.29
N ASP A 71 6.81 1.27 -8.09
CA ASP A 71 7.53 1.47 -6.83
C ASP A 71 8.56 0.37 -6.59
N THR A 72 8.15 -0.88 -6.82
CA THR A 72 8.98 -2.08 -6.67
C THR A 72 10.10 -2.13 -7.70
N VAL A 73 9.82 -1.77 -8.96
CA VAL A 73 10.83 -1.66 -10.02
C VAL A 73 11.88 -0.60 -9.67
N THR A 74 11.44 0.57 -9.20
CA THR A 74 12.36 1.65 -8.78
C THR A 74 13.21 1.24 -7.58
N TYR A 75 12.62 0.50 -6.63
CA TYR A 75 13.34 -0.03 -5.48
C TYR A 75 14.41 -1.06 -5.90
N GLN A 76 14.12 -1.96 -6.83
CA GLN A 76 15.12 -2.90 -7.34
C GLN A 76 16.26 -2.22 -8.08
N LEU A 77 15.95 -1.18 -8.86
CA LEU A 77 16.99 -0.37 -9.48
C LEU A 77 17.85 0.32 -8.41
N SER A 78 17.24 0.75 -7.29
CA SER A 78 17.96 1.34 -6.17
C SER A 78 18.88 0.31 -5.48
N GLN A 79 18.43 -0.94 -5.36
CA GLN A 79 19.28 -2.05 -4.87
C GLN A 79 20.47 -2.29 -5.79
N LEU A 80 20.24 -2.35 -7.11
CA LEU A 80 21.30 -2.56 -8.10
C LEU A 80 22.32 -1.42 -8.13
N LEU A 81 21.86 -0.17 -7.95
CA LEU A 81 22.72 1.01 -7.92
C LEU A 81 23.38 1.24 -6.55
N GLY A 82 22.93 0.57 -5.49
CA GLY A 82 23.34 0.80 -4.11
C GLY A 82 22.97 2.19 -3.56
N ARG A 83 22.10 2.92 -4.25
CA ARG A 83 21.65 4.28 -3.92
C ARG A 83 20.24 4.50 -4.44
N PRO A 84 19.49 5.47 -3.88
CA PRO A 84 18.17 5.84 -4.39
C PRO A 84 18.18 6.12 -5.90
N ALA A 85 17.32 5.40 -6.64
CA ALA A 85 17.16 5.60 -8.08
C ALA A 85 16.21 6.77 -8.39
N PRO A 86 16.42 7.51 -9.49
CA PRO A 86 15.52 8.57 -9.92
C PRO A 86 14.15 8.02 -10.34
N GLN A 87 13.07 8.80 -10.24
CA GLN A 87 11.71 8.28 -10.49
C GLN A 87 11.23 8.52 -11.91
N TRP A 88 11.60 7.61 -12.82
CA TRP A 88 11.08 7.61 -14.19
C TRP A 88 10.29 6.32 -14.48
N PRO A 89 9.10 6.16 -13.87
CA PRO A 89 8.35 4.91 -13.89
C PRO A 89 7.94 4.47 -15.31
N LEU A 90 7.64 5.45 -16.18
CA LEU A 90 7.34 5.19 -17.59
C LEU A 90 8.58 4.68 -18.35
N VAL A 91 9.75 5.25 -18.07
CA VAL A 91 11.01 4.86 -18.74
C VAL A 91 11.42 3.46 -18.30
N TYR A 92 11.41 3.18 -17.00
CA TYR A 92 11.76 1.86 -16.48
C TYR A 92 10.77 0.79 -16.92
N GLY A 93 9.47 1.07 -16.88
CA GLY A 93 8.45 0.16 -17.40
C GLY A 93 8.62 -0.11 -18.89
N LEU A 94 8.94 0.90 -19.70
CA LEU A 94 9.20 0.71 -21.13
C LEU A 94 10.46 -0.13 -21.39
N LEU A 95 11.58 0.21 -20.76
CA LEU A 95 12.83 -0.55 -20.92
C LEU A 95 12.64 -2.01 -20.52
N LEU A 96 11.95 -2.25 -19.41
CA LEU A 96 11.73 -3.60 -18.90
C LEU A 96 10.76 -4.40 -19.77
N THR A 97 9.71 -3.78 -20.31
CA THR A 97 8.81 -4.46 -21.26
C THR A 97 9.50 -4.83 -22.56
N VAL A 98 10.38 -3.96 -23.07
CA VAL A 98 11.22 -4.25 -24.24
C VAL A 98 12.16 -5.42 -23.95
N LEU A 99 12.82 -5.42 -22.78
CA LEU A 99 13.68 -6.52 -22.35
C LEU A 99 12.91 -7.86 -22.23
N LEU A 100 11.73 -7.84 -21.62
CA LEU A 100 10.89 -9.03 -21.52
C LEU A 100 10.39 -9.50 -22.89
N ALA A 101 10.10 -8.58 -23.81
CA ALA A 101 9.70 -8.91 -25.17
C ALA A 101 10.85 -9.57 -25.97
N THR A 102 12.10 -9.13 -25.79
CA THR A 102 13.27 -9.77 -26.43
C THR A 102 13.52 -11.15 -25.84
N ILE A 103 13.45 -11.30 -24.52
CA ILE A 103 13.55 -12.61 -23.84
C ILE A 103 12.45 -13.56 -24.32
N ARG A 104 11.20 -13.09 -24.44
CA ARG A 104 10.09 -13.89 -24.98
C ARG A 104 10.39 -14.43 -26.38
N ARG A 105 10.94 -13.58 -27.27
CA ARG A 105 11.34 -14.00 -28.63
C ARG A 105 12.42 -15.08 -28.58
N LEU A 106 13.40 -14.98 -27.68
CA LEU A 106 14.43 -16.00 -27.49
C LEU A 106 13.81 -17.33 -27.00
N ILE A 107 12.96 -17.29 -25.97
CA ILE A 107 12.26 -18.48 -25.44
C ILE A 107 11.39 -19.13 -26.51
N SER A 108 10.72 -18.34 -27.35
CA SER A 108 9.88 -18.88 -28.42
C SER A 108 10.66 -19.69 -29.46
N ARG A 109 11.96 -19.43 -29.64
CA ARG A 109 12.80 -20.22 -30.55
C ARG A 109 13.08 -21.64 -30.03
N CYS A 110 12.91 -21.89 -28.74
CA CYS A 110 13.19 -23.19 -28.12
C CYS A 110 12.07 -24.23 -28.36
N PHE A 111 10.90 -23.84 -28.86
CA PHE A 111 9.76 -24.73 -29.03
C PHE A 111 9.46 -24.99 -30.51
N SER A 112 9.12 -26.23 -30.86
CA SER A 112 8.98 -26.64 -32.27
C SER A 112 7.61 -26.34 -32.90
N SER A 113 6.52 -26.20 -32.12
CA SER A 113 5.17 -25.98 -32.66
C SER A 113 4.65 -24.57 -32.37
N PRO A 114 3.99 -23.88 -33.34
CA PRO A 114 3.63 -22.46 -33.23
C PRO A 114 2.66 -22.15 -32.08
N ASP A 115 1.69 -23.03 -31.84
CA ASP A 115 0.78 -22.90 -30.71
C ASP A 115 1.50 -23.08 -29.37
N SER A 116 2.43 -24.05 -29.29
CA SER A 116 3.22 -24.31 -28.08
C SER A 116 4.22 -23.20 -27.81
N GLN A 117 4.83 -22.64 -28.86
CA GLN A 117 5.70 -21.46 -28.78
C GLN A 117 4.96 -20.30 -28.12
N THR A 118 3.72 -20.05 -28.54
CA THR A 118 2.92 -18.93 -28.02
C THR A 118 2.57 -19.14 -26.55
N THR A 119 2.01 -20.29 -26.17
CA THR A 119 1.61 -20.56 -24.78
C THR A 119 2.78 -20.51 -23.80
N TRP A 120 3.86 -21.24 -24.09
CA TRP A 120 4.98 -21.35 -23.15
C TRP A 120 5.83 -20.09 -23.10
N SER A 121 6.02 -19.38 -24.21
CA SER A 121 6.77 -18.11 -24.18
C SER A 121 6.06 -17.05 -23.33
N TRP A 122 4.73 -16.93 -23.43
CA TRP A 122 3.95 -15.99 -22.62
C TRP A 122 3.82 -16.42 -21.15
N ALA A 123 3.67 -17.72 -20.87
CA ALA A 123 3.70 -18.21 -19.49
C ALA A 123 5.05 -17.94 -18.82
N ALA A 124 6.16 -18.23 -19.52
CA ALA A 124 7.51 -17.97 -19.01
C ALA A 124 7.79 -16.47 -18.83
N THR A 125 7.34 -15.62 -19.77
CA THR A 125 7.51 -14.16 -19.67
C THR A 125 6.72 -13.59 -18.50
N SER A 126 5.49 -14.06 -18.29
CA SER A 126 4.66 -13.64 -17.15
C SER A 126 5.28 -14.08 -15.84
N PHE A 127 5.79 -15.33 -15.77
CA PHE A 127 6.56 -15.80 -14.62
C PHE A 127 7.78 -14.92 -14.34
N LEU A 128 8.57 -14.60 -15.37
CA LEU A 128 9.77 -13.79 -15.21
C LEU A 128 9.44 -12.35 -14.78
N ALA A 129 8.37 -11.76 -15.32
CA ALA A 129 7.90 -10.43 -14.92
C ALA A 129 7.47 -10.37 -13.45
N VAL A 130 6.66 -11.33 -13.00
CA VAL A 130 6.22 -11.40 -11.60
C VAL A 130 7.38 -11.73 -10.67
N THR A 131 8.24 -12.67 -11.07
CA THR A 131 9.43 -13.06 -10.30
C THR A 131 10.30 -11.84 -10.08
N LEU A 132 10.62 -11.12 -11.17
CA LEU A 132 11.43 -9.91 -11.11
C LEU A 132 10.89 -8.97 -10.05
N VAL A 133 9.65 -8.53 -10.14
CA VAL A 133 9.01 -7.61 -9.19
C VAL A 133 8.98 -8.15 -7.74
N SER A 134 8.86 -9.47 -7.59
CA SER A 134 8.68 -10.13 -6.29
C SER A 134 9.99 -10.48 -5.59
N LEU A 135 11.14 -10.52 -6.28
CA LEU A 135 12.44 -10.91 -5.73
C LEU A 135 12.78 -10.30 -4.35
N PRO A 136 12.61 -8.99 -4.10
CA PRO A 136 13.01 -8.40 -2.83
C PRO A 136 12.09 -8.72 -1.64
N PHE A 137 10.86 -9.20 -1.89
CA PHE A 137 9.83 -9.40 -0.87
C PHE A 137 9.43 -10.88 -0.71
N ALA A 138 9.67 -11.69 -1.74
CA ALA A 138 9.26 -13.10 -1.78
C ALA A 138 10.34 -14.04 -1.23
N SER A 139 9.90 -15.08 -0.53
CA SER A 139 10.76 -16.22 -0.22
C SER A 139 11.01 -17.08 -1.46
N VAL A 140 12.13 -17.81 -1.48
CA VAL A 140 12.45 -18.76 -2.57
C VAL A 140 11.32 -19.78 -2.78
N PHE A 141 10.67 -20.21 -1.69
CA PHE A 141 9.52 -21.11 -1.75
C PHE A 141 8.32 -20.48 -2.47
N TYR A 142 8.02 -19.21 -2.20
CA TYR A 142 6.95 -18.49 -2.88
C TYR A 142 7.21 -18.40 -4.40
N LEU A 143 8.44 -18.06 -4.79
CA LEU A 143 8.83 -17.99 -6.20
C LEU A 143 8.75 -19.37 -6.89
N PHE A 144 9.13 -20.44 -6.18
CA PHE A 144 8.98 -21.80 -6.67
C PHE A 144 7.51 -22.16 -6.90
N LEU A 145 6.63 -21.87 -5.93
CA LEU A 145 5.19 -22.09 -6.06
C LEU A 145 4.60 -21.29 -7.24
N LEU A 146 5.02 -20.05 -7.40
CA LEU A 146 4.61 -19.19 -8.50
C LEU A 146 5.02 -19.78 -9.86
N GLY A 147 6.22 -20.36 -9.96
CA GLY A 147 6.69 -21.09 -11.13
C GLY A 147 5.85 -22.33 -11.44
N LEU A 148 5.49 -23.11 -10.41
CA LEU A 148 4.59 -24.25 -10.56
C LEU A 148 3.19 -23.82 -11.05
N ILE A 149 2.66 -22.71 -10.53
CA ILE A 149 1.37 -22.17 -10.96
C ILE A 149 1.44 -21.72 -12.42
N ALA A 150 2.46 -20.96 -12.82
CA ALA A 150 2.64 -20.55 -14.21
C ALA A 150 2.78 -21.75 -15.16
N GLY A 151 3.56 -22.76 -14.75
CA GLY A 151 3.70 -24.02 -15.48
C GLY A 151 2.39 -24.78 -15.60
N GLY A 152 1.61 -24.84 -14.51
CA GLY A 152 0.29 -25.45 -14.45
C GLY A 152 -0.73 -24.74 -15.34
N ILE A 153 -0.75 -23.41 -15.35
CA ILE A 153 -1.59 -22.60 -16.27
C ILE A 153 -1.21 -22.91 -17.72
N GLY A 154 0.09 -22.89 -18.05
CA GLY A 154 0.58 -23.20 -19.39
C GLY A 154 0.21 -24.62 -19.85
N TRP A 155 0.43 -25.63 -19.00
CA TRP A 155 0.11 -27.02 -19.30
C TRP A 155 -1.40 -27.27 -19.41
N GLY A 156 -2.18 -26.77 -18.44
CA GLY A 156 -3.64 -26.90 -18.41
C GLY A 156 -4.28 -26.22 -19.62
N PHE A 157 -3.82 -25.01 -19.96
CA PHE A 157 -4.28 -24.31 -21.15
C PHE A 157 -3.93 -25.08 -22.43
N ARG A 158 -2.71 -25.62 -22.53
CA ARG A 158 -2.31 -26.43 -23.70
C ARG A 158 -3.19 -27.67 -23.86
N LYS A 159 -3.46 -28.40 -22.78
CA LYS A 159 -4.36 -29.56 -22.79
C LYS A 159 -5.78 -29.18 -23.18
N TRP A 160 -6.29 -28.07 -22.64
CA TRP A 160 -7.61 -27.55 -22.97
C TRP A 160 -7.70 -27.14 -24.45
N GLN A 161 -6.70 -26.42 -24.97
CA GLN A 161 -6.64 -26.03 -26.38
C GLN A 161 -6.60 -27.26 -27.31
N LEU A 162 -5.86 -28.31 -26.96
CA LEU A 162 -5.84 -29.56 -27.73
C LEU A 162 -7.22 -30.25 -27.73
N ARG A 163 -7.92 -30.29 -26.59
CA ARG A 163 -9.28 -30.83 -26.51
C ARG A 163 -10.27 -30.01 -27.33
N LEU A 164 -10.22 -28.67 -27.24
CA LEU A 164 -11.05 -27.80 -28.06
C LEU A 164 -10.78 -27.98 -29.55
N ASN A 165 -9.51 -28.12 -29.94
CA ASN A 165 -9.12 -28.39 -31.32
C ASN A 165 -9.70 -29.73 -31.83
N GLN A 166 -9.84 -30.74 -30.96
CA GLN A 166 -10.48 -32.01 -31.29
C GLN A 166 -12.01 -31.87 -31.43
N LEU A 167 -12.65 -31.08 -30.55
CA LEU A 167 -14.11 -30.90 -30.54
C LEU A 167 -14.62 -30.03 -31.71
N TRP A 168 -13.89 -28.98 -32.09
CA TRP A 168 -14.35 -28.03 -33.11
C TRP A 168 -13.92 -28.40 -34.54
N GLY A 169 -13.03 -29.38 -34.73
CA GLY A 169 -12.57 -29.80 -36.05
C GLY A 169 -11.90 -28.68 -36.86
N LYS A 170 -11.92 -28.80 -38.19
CA LYS A 170 -11.25 -27.87 -39.13
C LYS A 170 -12.06 -26.62 -39.46
N GLN A 171 -13.39 -26.66 -39.39
CA GLN A 171 -14.24 -25.50 -39.64
C GLN A 171 -14.54 -24.75 -38.35
N ARG A 172 -13.77 -23.69 -38.09
CA ARG A 172 -13.91 -22.88 -36.87
C ARG A 172 -14.54 -21.53 -37.20
N THR A 173 -15.54 -21.16 -36.41
CA THR A 173 -16.06 -19.79 -36.40
C THR A 173 -14.97 -18.81 -35.91
N PRO A 174 -15.03 -17.53 -36.30
CA PRO A 174 -14.05 -16.54 -35.83
C PRO A 174 -14.01 -16.46 -34.29
N TRP A 175 -15.16 -16.60 -33.62
CA TRP A 175 -15.25 -16.66 -32.16
C TRP A 175 -14.49 -17.85 -31.57
N GLN A 176 -14.65 -19.05 -32.13
CA GLN A 176 -13.96 -20.26 -31.66
C GLN A 176 -12.43 -20.16 -31.79
N ARG A 177 -11.91 -19.36 -32.73
CA ARG A 177 -10.47 -19.10 -32.85
C ARG A 177 -9.96 -18.09 -31.83
N MET A 178 -10.74 -17.05 -31.56
CA MET A 178 -10.33 -15.96 -30.66
C MET A 178 -10.51 -16.29 -29.18
N MET A 179 -11.60 -16.98 -28.82
CA MET A 179 -11.98 -17.22 -27.42
C MET A 179 -10.85 -17.86 -26.59
N PRO A 180 -10.13 -18.91 -27.06
CA PRO A 180 -9.05 -19.49 -26.27
C PRO A 180 -7.91 -18.50 -25.98
N ALA A 181 -7.52 -17.68 -26.95
CA ALA A 181 -6.45 -16.70 -26.78
C ALA A 181 -6.86 -15.56 -25.84
N ILE A 182 -8.13 -15.14 -25.85
CA ILE A 182 -8.67 -14.17 -24.89
C ILE A 182 -8.67 -14.75 -23.48
N VAL A 183 -9.17 -15.97 -23.29
CA VAL A 183 -9.17 -16.65 -21.98
C VAL A 183 -7.74 -16.78 -21.45
N PHE A 184 -6.78 -17.16 -22.30
CA PHE A 184 -5.38 -17.22 -21.90
C PHE A 184 -4.83 -15.87 -21.47
N ALA A 185 -5.10 -14.81 -22.24
CA ALA A 185 -4.65 -13.47 -21.91
C ALA A 185 -5.23 -12.98 -20.57
N LEU A 186 -6.51 -13.29 -20.29
CA LEU A 186 -7.16 -12.99 -19.01
C LEU A 186 -6.58 -13.81 -17.85
N LEU A 187 -6.25 -15.08 -18.06
CA LEU A 187 -5.60 -15.91 -17.05
C LEU A 187 -4.19 -15.40 -16.71
N LEU A 188 -3.43 -14.99 -17.73
CA LEU A 188 -2.10 -14.41 -17.53
C LEU A 188 -2.16 -13.04 -16.85
N SER A 189 -3.11 -12.18 -17.21
CA SER A 189 -3.27 -10.89 -16.54
C SER A 189 -3.70 -11.06 -15.08
N LEU A 190 -4.58 -12.01 -14.78
CA LEU A 190 -4.95 -12.36 -13.40
C LEU A 190 -3.73 -12.89 -12.62
N TYR A 191 -2.94 -13.77 -13.23
CA TYR A 191 -1.70 -14.27 -12.65
C TYR A 191 -0.69 -13.15 -12.36
N LEU A 192 -0.50 -12.20 -13.29
CA LEU A 192 0.35 -11.03 -13.09
C LEU A 192 -0.14 -10.15 -11.94
N GLY A 193 -1.44 -9.91 -11.86
CA GLY A 193 -2.04 -9.05 -10.82
C GLY A 193 -1.96 -9.65 -9.42
N ILE A 194 -2.21 -10.95 -9.26
CA ILE A 194 -2.22 -11.63 -7.96
C ILE A 194 -0.81 -12.09 -7.53
N GLY A 195 0.05 -12.42 -8.49
CA GLY A 195 1.35 -13.03 -8.23
C GLY A 195 2.41 -12.07 -7.66
N ALA A 196 2.17 -10.76 -7.67
CA ALA A 196 3.09 -9.79 -7.10
C ALA A 196 3.16 -9.96 -5.57
N ALA A 197 4.36 -10.22 -5.05
CA ALA A 197 4.54 -10.49 -3.62
C ALA A 197 4.49 -9.24 -2.72
N ALA A 198 4.71 -8.06 -3.29
CA ALA A 198 4.73 -6.80 -2.54
C ALA A 198 3.38 -6.52 -1.90
N THR A 199 3.39 -6.30 -0.59
CA THR A 199 2.21 -5.97 0.20
C THR A 199 1.81 -4.51 0.02
N ASP A 200 0.55 -4.18 0.31
CA ASP A 200 0.08 -2.79 0.32
C ASP A 200 0.93 -1.90 1.23
N LEU A 201 1.38 -2.44 2.37
CA LEU A 201 2.25 -1.73 3.32
C LEU A 201 3.58 -1.33 2.67
N GLU A 202 4.25 -2.26 2.01
CA GLU A 202 5.52 -2.00 1.33
C GLU A 202 5.34 -0.99 0.20
N HIS A 203 4.25 -1.08 -0.57
CA HIS A 203 3.90 -0.07 -1.56
C HIS A 203 3.73 1.32 -0.94
N TYR A 204 3.06 1.43 0.21
CA TYR A 204 2.95 2.72 0.90
C TYR A 204 4.28 3.23 1.45
N GLU A 205 5.14 2.37 1.97
CA GLU A 205 6.48 2.74 2.40
C GLU A 205 7.31 3.29 1.25
N MET A 206 7.37 2.55 0.13
CA MET A 206 8.12 2.97 -1.06
C MET A 206 7.59 4.29 -1.64
N ARG A 207 6.28 4.45 -1.81
CA ARG A 207 5.67 5.70 -2.32
C ARG A 207 5.93 6.89 -1.42
N THR A 208 5.84 6.70 -0.10
CA THR A 208 6.08 7.76 0.88
C THR A 208 7.55 8.19 0.82
N ALA A 209 8.47 7.23 0.82
CA ALA A 209 9.90 7.48 0.72
C ALA A 209 10.28 8.20 -0.57
N GLN A 210 9.72 7.74 -1.69
CA GLN A 210 9.86 8.37 -3.01
C GLN A 210 9.39 9.84 -3.00
N THR A 211 8.19 10.11 -2.47
CA THR A 211 7.66 11.48 -2.43
C THR A 211 8.53 12.39 -1.55
N LEU A 212 9.09 11.85 -0.46
CA LEU A 212 10.03 12.56 0.40
C LEU A 212 11.34 12.93 -0.31
N GLN A 213 11.88 12.03 -1.14
CA GLN A 213 13.10 12.28 -1.92
C GLN A 213 12.90 13.36 -2.98
N GLU A 214 11.75 13.40 -3.64
CA GLU A 214 11.42 14.46 -4.61
C GLU A 214 11.28 15.84 -3.96
N GLY A 215 11.28 15.91 -2.63
CA GLY A 215 11.01 17.13 -1.88
C GLY A 215 9.56 17.60 -1.98
N LYS A 216 8.68 16.85 -2.66
CA LYS A 216 7.25 17.14 -2.75
C LYS A 216 6.62 17.01 -1.35
N LYS A 217 5.71 17.93 -1.04
CA LYS A 217 4.96 17.88 0.22
C LYS A 217 3.91 16.77 0.11
N ILE A 218 3.96 15.82 1.04
CA ILE A 218 2.89 14.84 1.14
C ILE A 218 1.69 15.52 1.79
N GLU A 219 0.60 15.64 1.04
CA GLU A 219 -0.64 16.21 1.55
C GLU A 219 -1.22 15.29 2.64
N PRO A 220 -1.57 15.82 3.83
CA PRO A 220 -2.18 15.03 4.90
C PRO A 220 -3.45 14.29 4.46
N SER A 221 -4.25 14.93 3.58
CA SER A 221 -5.47 14.36 3.01
C SER A 221 -5.24 13.10 2.16
N ARG A 222 -4.05 12.94 1.56
CA ARG A 222 -3.69 11.71 0.84
C ARG A 222 -3.28 10.61 1.82
N MET A 223 -2.64 10.97 2.93
CA MET A 223 -2.26 10.00 3.98
C MET A 223 -3.47 9.40 4.69
N GLU A 224 -4.56 10.18 4.83
CA GLU A 224 -5.84 9.74 5.41
C GLU A 224 -6.58 8.74 4.51
N LYS A 225 -6.43 8.85 3.18
CA LYS A 225 -7.13 7.99 2.19
C LYS A 225 -6.50 6.62 2.01
N HIS A 226 -5.28 6.41 2.50
CA HIS A 226 -4.58 5.15 2.36
C HIS A 226 -4.77 4.30 3.62
N SER A 227 -4.97 3.01 3.39
CA SER A 227 -5.26 1.93 4.33
C SER A 227 -4.87 2.18 5.80
N LEU A 228 -5.71 1.71 6.73
CA LEU A 228 -5.43 1.65 8.18
C LEU A 228 -4.13 0.90 8.53
N VAL A 229 -3.55 0.19 7.56
CA VAL A 229 -2.27 -0.51 7.67
C VAL A 229 -1.13 0.51 7.84
N THR A 230 -0.37 0.34 8.92
CA THR A 230 0.74 1.21 9.28
C THR A 230 1.89 0.39 9.85
N SER A 231 3.11 0.86 9.62
CA SER A 231 4.35 0.33 10.21
C SER A 231 5.07 1.47 10.91
N GLN A 232 6.03 1.15 11.78
CA GLN A 232 6.91 2.15 12.40
C GLN A 232 7.59 3.03 11.33
N ARG A 233 8.14 2.41 10.29
CA ARG A 233 8.84 3.11 9.20
C ARG A 233 7.92 4.07 8.47
N LEU A 234 6.74 3.59 8.06
CA LEU A 234 5.75 4.41 7.37
C LEU A 234 5.28 5.57 8.25
N PHE A 235 5.01 5.30 9.52
CA PHE A 235 4.60 6.31 10.50
C PHE A 235 5.68 7.37 10.74
N ALA A 236 6.94 6.97 10.91
CA ALA A 236 8.07 7.88 11.08
C ALA A 236 8.29 8.77 9.85
N MET A 237 8.27 8.21 8.64
CA MET A 237 8.42 8.96 7.39
C MET A 237 7.28 9.96 7.18
N ARG A 238 6.03 9.56 7.46
CA ARG A 238 4.88 10.46 7.42
C ARG A 238 4.99 11.56 8.46
N SER A 239 5.38 11.24 9.69
CA SER A 239 5.63 12.22 10.76
C SER A 239 6.70 13.23 10.34
N TYR A 240 7.77 12.78 9.70
CA TYR A 240 8.80 13.63 9.11
C TYR A 240 8.25 14.56 8.03
N SER A 241 7.45 14.05 7.09
CA SER A 241 6.83 14.91 6.07
C SER A 241 5.82 15.91 6.66
N MET A 242 5.04 15.50 7.67
CA MET A 242 4.03 16.34 8.32
C MET A 242 4.71 17.50 9.04
N ALA A 243 5.75 17.21 9.82
CA ALA A 243 6.56 18.22 10.49
C ALA A 243 7.20 19.22 9.50
N LYS A 244 7.57 18.77 8.29
CA LYS A 244 8.09 19.64 7.23
C LYS A 244 7.00 20.48 6.56
N ALA A 245 5.79 19.93 6.38
CA ALA A 245 4.73 20.54 5.59
C ALA A 245 3.86 21.52 6.39
N SER A 246 3.61 21.23 7.67
CA SER A 246 2.64 21.96 8.48
C SER A 246 3.22 23.24 9.09
N ARG A 247 2.50 24.35 8.96
CA ARG A 247 2.82 25.62 9.62
C ARG A 247 2.77 25.53 11.15
N PHE A 248 1.95 24.62 11.68
CA PHE A 248 1.71 24.42 13.12
C PHE A 248 2.37 23.15 13.66
N GLY A 249 3.31 22.58 12.91
CA GLY A 249 4.14 21.48 13.37
C GLY A 249 3.45 20.13 13.56
N LEU A 250 4.20 19.20 14.15
CA LEU A 250 3.80 17.80 14.27
C LEU A 250 2.60 17.62 15.21
N GLY A 251 2.47 18.48 16.22
CA GLY A 251 1.39 18.46 17.22
C GLY A 251 -0.02 18.66 16.65
N ASN A 252 -0.16 19.07 15.38
CA ASN A 252 -1.46 19.20 14.70
C ASN A 252 -1.83 18.01 13.82
N GLN A 253 -0.87 17.14 13.52
CA GLN A 253 -0.98 16.17 12.43
C GLN A 253 -0.70 14.73 12.88
N LEU A 254 0.02 14.53 13.99
CA LEU A 254 0.50 13.21 14.43
C LEU A 254 -0.57 12.12 14.44
N PHE A 255 -1.74 12.37 15.03
CA PHE A 255 -2.81 11.38 15.17
C PHE A 255 -3.82 11.36 14.01
N ARG A 256 -3.58 12.14 12.93
CA ARG A 256 -4.41 12.03 11.70
C ARG A 256 -4.13 10.74 10.93
N GLN A 257 -2.92 10.22 11.09
CA GLN A 257 -2.51 8.94 10.54
C GLN A 257 -2.71 7.80 11.57
N PRO A 258 -2.87 6.55 11.12
CA PRO A 258 -2.90 5.41 12.03
C PRO A 258 -1.56 5.27 12.77
N VAL A 259 -1.63 5.18 14.10
CA VAL A 259 -0.47 4.98 14.97
C VAL A 259 -0.27 3.47 15.20
N PRO A 260 0.89 2.89 14.85
CA PRO A 260 1.21 1.50 15.20
C PRO A 260 1.35 1.33 16.71
N GLN A 261 1.39 0.07 17.18
CA GLN A 261 1.74 -0.22 18.57
C GLN A 261 3.19 0.19 18.85
N GLY A 262 3.43 0.81 20.00
CA GLY A 262 4.75 1.31 20.40
C GLY A 262 4.66 2.66 21.12
N LYS A 263 5.83 3.22 21.41
CA LYS A 263 5.98 4.46 22.20
C LYS A 263 6.76 5.52 21.42
N SER A 264 7.66 6.27 22.07
CA SER A 264 8.46 7.32 21.42
C SER A 264 9.35 6.84 20.26
N GLU A 265 9.77 5.56 20.25
CA GLU A 265 10.56 4.96 19.18
C GLU A 265 9.89 5.01 17.80
N LEU A 266 8.56 5.12 17.77
CA LEU A 266 7.79 5.22 16.54
C LEU A 266 8.14 6.45 15.70
N LEU A 267 8.65 7.51 16.33
CA LEU A 267 9.06 8.73 15.63
C LEU A 267 10.46 8.63 15.00
N LEU A 268 11.24 7.62 15.35
CA LEU A 268 12.55 7.39 14.76
C LEU A 268 12.43 6.59 13.46
N ILE A 269 13.13 7.05 12.43
CA ILE A 269 13.27 6.30 11.19
C ILE A 269 14.23 5.13 11.44
N PRO A 270 13.83 3.87 11.20
CA PRO A 270 14.70 2.71 11.39
C PRO A 270 15.99 2.79 10.56
N ASN A 271 17.09 2.21 11.05
CA ASN A 271 18.39 2.23 10.35
C ASN A 271 18.75 0.87 9.75
N ASP A 272 17.83 0.28 9.00
CA ASP A 272 18.01 -0.99 8.30
C ASP A 272 18.39 -0.81 6.82
N ALA A 273 18.92 -1.87 6.20
CA ALA A 273 19.40 -1.82 4.81
C ALA A 273 18.29 -1.42 3.82
N HIS A 274 17.06 -1.90 4.04
CA HIS A 274 15.91 -1.55 3.20
C HIS A 274 15.57 -0.06 3.38
N GLN A 275 15.51 0.44 4.61
CA GLN A 275 15.26 1.87 4.85
C GLN A 275 16.33 2.80 4.26
N ARG A 276 17.61 2.43 4.31
CA ARG A 276 18.69 3.26 3.71
C ARG A 276 18.52 3.49 2.22
N LEU A 277 18.00 2.48 1.51
CA LEU A 277 17.71 2.57 0.08
C LEU A 277 16.44 3.38 -0.20
N LEU A 278 15.46 3.34 0.72
CA LEU A 278 14.22 4.10 0.60
C LEU A 278 14.37 5.56 0.96
N PHE A 279 14.90 5.89 2.14
CA PHE A 279 15.04 7.27 2.58
C PHE A 279 16.08 7.36 3.71
N PRO A 280 17.14 8.17 3.56
CA PRO A 280 18.24 8.21 4.50
C PRO A 280 17.81 8.77 5.85
N VAL A 281 18.19 8.07 6.92
CA VAL A 281 17.87 8.42 8.32
C VAL A 281 18.48 9.78 8.70
N ASP A 282 19.62 10.13 8.09
CA ASP A 282 20.32 11.40 8.29
C ASP A 282 19.43 12.62 8.04
N SER A 283 18.43 12.50 7.17
CA SER A 283 17.47 13.59 6.90
C SER A 283 16.68 14.00 8.15
N LEU A 284 16.32 13.03 8.99
CA LEU A 284 15.63 13.28 10.26
C LEU A 284 16.60 13.90 11.27
N TYR A 285 17.78 13.31 11.44
CA TYR A 285 18.77 13.78 12.41
C TYR A 285 19.31 15.18 12.08
N MET A 286 19.55 15.46 10.79
CA MET A 286 19.91 16.80 10.32
C MET A 286 18.81 17.82 10.59
N ARG A 287 17.53 17.44 10.48
CA ARG A 287 16.40 18.31 10.82
C ARG A 287 16.31 18.59 12.32
N LEU A 288 16.55 17.58 13.15
CA LEU A 288 16.50 17.72 14.61
C LEU A 288 17.76 18.38 15.18
N GLY A 289 18.85 18.41 14.40
CA GLY A 289 20.10 19.11 14.71
C GLY A 289 21.20 18.25 15.33
N GLY A 290 21.08 16.91 15.27
CA GLY A 290 22.05 16.01 15.90
C GLY A 290 21.71 14.53 15.78
N LEU A 291 22.72 13.68 15.99
CA LEU A 291 22.60 12.22 15.98
C LEU A 291 22.24 11.69 17.39
N PRO A 292 21.60 10.51 17.48
CA PRO A 292 21.43 9.81 18.75
C PRO A 292 22.77 9.32 19.28
N ARG A 293 22.95 9.36 20.61
CA ARG A 293 24.13 8.79 21.28
C ARG A 293 24.00 7.26 21.34
N LYS A 294 25.12 6.57 21.58
CA LYS A 294 25.11 5.12 21.82
C LYS A 294 24.22 4.83 23.04
N ASP A 295 23.34 3.85 22.90
CA ASP A 295 22.41 3.37 23.94
C ASP A 295 21.44 4.43 24.50
N GLU A 296 21.22 5.52 23.75
CA GLU A 296 20.25 6.55 24.11
C GLU A 296 18.83 6.13 23.73
N THR A 297 17.89 6.16 24.69
CA THR A 297 16.48 5.90 24.40
C THR A 297 15.88 6.99 23.52
N ALA A 298 14.89 6.64 22.68
CA ALA A 298 14.26 7.59 21.76
C ALA A 298 13.74 8.84 22.49
N LEU A 299 13.08 8.66 23.64
CA LEU A 299 12.61 9.78 24.45
C LEU A 299 13.75 10.67 24.97
N SER A 300 14.86 10.08 25.43
CA SER A 300 16.02 10.84 25.92
C SER A 300 16.69 11.63 24.80
N TYR A 301 16.78 11.01 23.62
CA TYR A 301 17.25 11.67 22.41
C TYR A 301 16.40 12.90 22.06
N PHE A 302 15.07 12.74 21.96
CA PHE A 302 14.19 13.88 21.64
C PHE A 302 14.25 14.97 22.71
N ARG A 303 14.31 14.60 24.00
CA ARG A 303 14.48 15.56 25.09
C ARG A 303 15.75 16.38 24.92
N ARG A 304 16.89 15.72 24.69
CA ARG A 304 18.17 16.39 24.51
C ARG A 304 18.14 17.34 23.31
N MET A 305 17.61 16.89 22.17
CA MET A 305 17.51 17.73 20.98
C MET A 305 16.61 18.95 21.21
N ALA A 306 15.49 18.79 21.92
CA ALA A 306 14.60 19.89 22.28
C ALA A 306 15.28 20.91 23.22
N GLU A 307 16.12 20.45 24.15
CA GLU A 307 16.89 21.32 25.04
C GLU A 307 17.98 22.08 24.30
N GLU A 308 18.70 21.42 23.40
CA GLU A 308 19.71 22.07 22.54
C GLU A 308 19.07 23.12 21.61
N GLU A 309 17.95 22.80 20.97
CA GLU A 309 17.21 23.74 20.11
C GLU A 309 16.72 24.96 20.89
N ARG A 310 16.24 24.76 22.12
CA ARG A 310 15.85 25.84 23.02
C ARG A 310 17.01 26.74 23.42
N LEU A 311 18.18 26.16 23.74
CA LEU A 311 19.36 26.93 24.15
C LEU A 311 19.94 27.77 23.02
N ARG A 312 19.80 27.31 21.76
CA ARG A 312 20.22 28.06 20.56
C ARG A 312 19.30 29.24 20.24
N MET A 313 18.13 29.34 20.88
CA MET A 313 17.15 30.37 20.59
C MET A 313 17.35 31.59 21.51
N ASP A 314 17.97 32.66 20.98
CA ASP A 314 18.25 33.90 21.72
C ASP A 314 16.98 34.65 22.19
N SER A 315 15.82 34.37 21.57
CA SER A 315 14.53 34.91 22.02
C SER A 315 13.37 33.97 21.65
N PRO A 316 12.53 33.54 22.62
CA PRO A 316 11.37 32.67 22.36
C PRO A 316 10.20 33.44 21.73
N THR A 317 10.47 34.27 20.72
CA THR A 317 9.56 35.32 20.23
C THR A 317 8.73 34.96 19.01
N SER A 318 9.11 33.95 18.24
CA SER A 318 8.36 33.59 17.04
C SER A 318 7.53 32.31 17.25
N PHE A 319 6.26 32.40 16.85
CA PHE A 319 5.28 31.31 16.79
C PHE A 319 5.65 30.30 15.66
N HIS A 320 6.92 29.94 15.55
CA HIS A 320 7.38 28.94 14.59
C HIS A 320 7.46 27.58 15.30
N SER A 321 6.86 26.56 14.69
CA SER A 321 7.02 25.16 15.10
C SER A 321 8.51 24.81 15.06
N LEU A 322 9.10 24.61 16.23
CA LEU A 322 10.47 24.18 16.38
C LEU A 322 10.50 22.65 16.31
N PRO A 323 11.12 22.05 15.27
CA PRO A 323 10.99 20.62 15.02
C PRO A 323 11.39 19.75 16.21
N ALA A 324 12.49 20.02 16.91
CA ALA A 324 12.92 19.14 17.99
C ALA A 324 11.99 19.22 19.21
N LEU A 325 11.51 20.41 19.55
CA LEU A 325 10.50 20.62 20.59
C LEU A 325 9.19 19.89 20.30
N ASP A 326 8.69 19.98 19.08
CA ASP A 326 7.48 19.29 18.65
C ASP A 326 7.63 17.78 18.68
N TYR A 327 8.77 17.26 18.21
CA TYR A 327 9.06 15.83 18.29
C TYR A 327 9.11 15.33 19.72
N TYR A 328 9.71 16.10 20.64
CA TYR A 328 9.76 15.72 22.06
C TYR A 328 8.38 15.69 22.71
N LEU A 329 7.55 16.71 22.49
CA LEU A 329 6.19 16.74 23.01
C LEU A 329 5.32 15.62 22.42
N CYS A 330 5.44 15.37 21.11
CA CYS A 330 4.78 14.26 20.43
C CYS A 330 5.26 12.90 20.97
N ALA A 331 6.56 12.75 21.26
CA ALA A 331 7.11 11.56 21.88
C ALA A 331 6.47 11.33 23.25
N LEU A 332 6.34 12.36 24.09
CA LEU A 332 5.65 12.27 25.39
C LEU A 332 4.17 11.90 25.25
N LEU A 333 3.49 12.39 24.21
CA LEU A 333 2.12 11.98 23.91
C LEU A 333 2.03 10.48 23.58
N LEU A 334 2.97 9.96 22.78
CA LEU A 334 3.05 8.53 22.43
C LEU A 334 3.44 7.63 23.62
N GLU A 335 4.21 8.14 24.58
CA GLU A 335 4.42 7.47 25.86
C GLU A 335 3.15 7.45 26.72
N GLY A 336 2.21 8.37 26.45
CA GLY A 336 0.98 8.53 27.22
C GLY A 336 1.21 9.02 28.65
N ASN A 337 2.35 9.65 28.92
CA ASN A 337 2.66 10.24 30.23
C ASN A 337 2.20 11.71 30.27
N LEU A 338 0.93 11.93 30.61
CA LEU A 338 0.33 13.26 30.65
C LEU A 338 0.95 14.18 31.71
N ASP A 339 1.51 13.65 32.80
CA ASP A 339 2.11 14.47 33.86
C ASP A 339 3.41 15.11 33.39
N ILE A 340 4.29 14.31 32.77
CA ILE A 340 5.54 14.82 32.19
C ILE A 340 5.23 15.73 31.00
N PHE A 341 4.29 15.32 30.13
CA PHE A 341 3.85 16.15 29.01
C PHE A 341 3.38 17.53 29.46
N SER A 342 2.46 17.63 30.42
CA SER A 342 1.93 18.93 30.88
C SER A 342 3.00 19.81 31.51
N LYS A 343 3.92 19.22 32.28
CA LYS A 343 5.05 19.95 32.90
C LYS A 343 5.99 20.51 31.85
N GLU A 344 6.36 19.69 30.87
CA GLU A 344 7.25 20.09 29.78
C GLU A 344 6.57 21.07 28.82
N PHE A 345 5.28 20.90 28.53
CA PHE A 345 4.50 21.82 27.72
C PHE A 345 4.49 23.22 28.34
N LEU A 346 4.23 23.34 29.65
CA LEU A 346 4.25 24.61 30.37
C LEU A 346 5.64 25.28 30.31
N ARG A 347 6.70 24.47 30.41
CA ARG A 347 8.09 24.93 30.34
C ARG A 347 8.48 25.42 28.94
N LEU A 348 8.03 24.72 27.89
CA LEU A 348 8.52 24.88 26.52
C LEU A 348 7.62 25.79 25.66
N TYR A 349 6.31 25.85 25.95
CA TYR A 349 5.31 26.61 25.19
C TYR A 349 4.49 27.62 26.05
N PRO A 350 5.10 28.42 26.94
CA PRO A 350 4.35 29.30 27.85
C PRO A 350 3.53 30.38 27.13
N ARG A 351 3.99 30.83 25.95
CA ARG A 351 3.28 31.85 25.15
C ARG A 351 2.09 31.27 24.38
N SER A 352 2.21 30.08 23.83
CA SER A 352 1.12 29.41 23.12
C SER A 352 -0.06 29.12 24.06
N LEU A 353 0.24 28.76 25.31
CA LEU A 353 -0.74 28.61 26.37
C LEU A 353 -1.48 29.94 26.65
N ARG A 354 -0.74 31.05 26.80
CA ARG A 354 -1.31 32.39 27.04
C ARG A 354 -2.21 32.88 25.91
N ASN A 355 -1.79 32.63 24.67
CA ASN A 355 -2.48 33.10 23.47
C ASN A 355 -3.59 32.16 22.98
N LYS A 356 -3.83 31.03 23.67
CA LYS A 356 -4.78 29.97 23.28
C LYS A 356 -4.61 29.50 21.82
N LYS A 357 -3.37 29.54 21.31
CA LYS A 357 -3.02 29.04 19.97
C LYS A 357 -2.19 27.78 20.12
N LEU A 358 -2.83 26.68 20.51
CA LEU A 358 -2.19 25.40 20.72
C LEU A 358 -2.39 24.50 19.50
N PRO A 359 -1.42 23.62 19.22
CA PRO A 359 -1.67 22.49 18.35
C PRO A 359 -2.81 21.60 18.90
N THR A 360 -3.66 21.09 18.00
CA THR A 360 -4.86 20.29 18.27
C THR A 360 -4.60 19.17 19.25
N TYR A 361 -3.59 18.33 19.01
CA TYR A 361 -3.34 17.18 19.87
C TYR A 361 -2.72 17.56 21.21
N PHE A 362 -2.03 18.69 21.28
CA PHE A 362 -1.57 19.24 22.55
C PHE A 362 -2.75 19.80 23.36
N ALA A 363 -3.69 20.49 22.72
CA ALA A 363 -4.91 20.96 23.37
C ALA A 363 -5.76 19.80 23.90
N GLU A 364 -5.98 18.76 23.08
CA GLU A 364 -6.71 17.55 23.48
C GLU A 364 -6.03 16.82 24.66
N ALA A 365 -4.69 16.75 24.67
CA ALA A 365 -3.93 16.12 25.75
C ALA A 365 -3.98 16.93 27.06
N LEU A 366 -3.82 18.27 27.00
CA LEU A 366 -3.94 19.13 28.17
C LEU A 366 -5.36 19.14 28.74
N PHE A 367 -6.36 19.09 27.86
CA PHE A 367 -7.76 18.92 28.25
C PHE A 367 -7.96 17.61 29.00
N LEU A 368 -7.49 16.49 28.44
CA LEU A 368 -7.57 15.18 29.07
C LEU A 368 -6.82 15.15 30.41
N TYR A 369 -5.65 15.78 30.49
CA TYR A 369 -4.88 15.91 31.74
C TYR A 369 -5.68 16.64 32.83
N THR A 370 -6.31 17.78 32.48
CA THR A 370 -7.12 18.58 33.40
C THR A 370 -8.28 17.78 34.00
N HIS A 371 -8.91 16.91 33.19
CA HIS A 371 -10.06 16.12 33.60
C HIS A 371 -9.73 14.80 34.30
N THR A 372 -8.51 14.28 34.11
CA THR A 372 -8.10 12.98 34.67
C THR A 372 -7.28 13.09 35.95
N ARG A 373 -6.74 14.27 36.28
CA ARG A 373 -5.91 14.49 37.47
C ARG A 373 -6.69 15.21 38.57
N THR A 374 -6.49 14.77 39.80
CA THR A 374 -7.13 15.36 41.00
C THR A 374 -6.55 16.72 41.39
N ARG A 375 -5.26 16.95 41.12
CA ARG A 375 -4.54 18.22 41.36
C ARG A 375 -3.66 18.56 40.16
N PRO A 376 -4.23 19.05 39.05
CA PRO A 376 -3.47 19.35 37.85
C PRO A 376 -2.57 20.58 38.08
N ILE A 377 -1.35 20.56 37.53
CA ILE A 377 -0.40 21.69 37.64
C ILE A 377 -0.80 22.89 36.77
N LEU A 378 -1.67 22.67 35.79
CA LEU A 378 -2.26 23.69 34.93
C LEU A 378 -3.69 23.26 34.58
N VAL A 379 -4.59 24.23 34.47
CA VAL A 379 -5.98 24.01 34.07
C VAL A 379 -6.16 24.58 32.66
N PHE A 380 -6.56 23.72 31.71
CA PHE A 380 -6.77 24.12 30.32
C PHE A 380 -8.26 24.15 29.98
N HIS A 381 -8.71 25.25 29.36
CA HIS A 381 -10.10 25.44 28.93
C HIS A 381 -10.16 25.96 27.49
N ASP A 382 -10.85 25.19 26.64
CA ASP A 382 -11.19 25.52 25.26
C ASP A 382 -12.59 24.99 24.96
N SER A 383 -13.51 25.87 24.57
CA SER A 383 -14.91 25.53 24.35
C SER A 383 -15.12 24.54 23.19
N ALA A 384 -14.28 24.59 22.16
CA ALA A 384 -14.39 23.68 21.02
C ALA A 384 -13.90 22.27 21.39
N VAL A 385 -12.80 22.19 22.15
CA VAL A 385 -12.28 20.91 22.65
C VAL A 385 -13.27 20.28 23.65
N GLU A 386 -13.83 21.07 24.57
CA GLU A 386 -14.85 20.62 25.53
C GLU A 386 -16.09 20.06 24.83
N ALA A 387 -16.65 20.77 23.84
CA ALA A 387 -17.81 20.30 23.08
C ALA A 387 -17.52 18.95 22.39
N ASN A 388 -16.37 18.83 21.72
CA ASN A 388 -15.96 17.58 21.07
C ASN A 388 -15.79 16.42 22.08
N TRP A 389 -15.29 16.71 23.28
CA TRP A 389 -15.15 15.71 24.35
C TRP A 389 -16.50 15.25 24.89
N GLN A 390 -17.45 16.18 25.07
CA GLN A 390 -18.79 15.86 25.54
C GLN A 390 -19.52 14.94 24.54
N ASP A 391 -19.40 15.21 23.25
CA ASP A 391 -19.95 14.34 22.22
C ASP A 391 -19.27 12.95 22.22
N TYR A 392 -17.95 12.92 22.34
CA TYR A 392 -17.17 11.67 22.48
C TYR A 392 -17.64 10.84 23.69
N SER A 393 -17.78 11.49 24.85
CA SER A 393 -18.20 10.84 26.09
C SER A 393 -19.64 10.33 26.02
N THR A 394 -20.55 11.13 25.45
CA THR A 394 -21.97 10.74 25.27
C THR A 394 -22.10 9.53 24.36
N MET A 395 -21.37 9.53 23.24
CA MET A 395 -21.33 8.39 22.31
C MET A 395 -20.72 7.14 22.96
N LYS A 396 -19.71 7.32 23.83
CA LYS A 396 -19.09 6.24 24.61
C LYS A 396 -20.05 5.63 25.64
N THR A 397 -20.78 6.45 26.39
CA THR A 397 -21.73 5.97 27.42
C THR A 397 -22.98 5.33 26.82
N GLY A 398 -23.37 5.74 25.61
CA GLY A 398 -24.51 5.18 24.89
C GLY A 398 -24.31 3.74 24.37
N GLN A 399 -23.11 3.16 24.50
CA GLN A 399 -22.81 1.80 24.02
C GLN A 399 -22.16 0.96 25.11
N THR A 400 -22.80 -0.18 25.44
CA THR A 400 -22.33 -1.10 26.48
C THR A 400 -21.30 -2.12 25.95
N ASP A 401 -21.47 -2.59 24.72
CA ASP A 401 -20.53 -3.53 24.08
C ASP A 401 -19.21 -2.83 23.72
N SER A 402 -18.10 -3.31 24.29
CA SER A 402 -16.76 -2.75 24.10
C SER A 402 -16.31 -2.76 22.63
N THR A 403 -16.66 -3.80 21.86
CA THR A 403 -16.24 -3.93 20.46
C THR A 403 -17.02 -2.96 19.57
N ILE A 404 -18.33 -2.86 19.81
CA ILE A 404 -19.18 -1.90 19.08
C ILE A 404 -18.76 -0.47 19.43
N ARG A 405 -18.53 -0.19 20.71
CA ARG A 405 -18.07 1.11 21.20
C ARG A 405 -16.75 1.53 20.58
N GLN A 406 -15.74 0.64 20.57
CA GLN A 406 -14.44 0.92 19.93
C GLN A 406 -14.60 1.23 18.44
N ASN A 407 -15.38 0.41 17.72
CA ASN A 407 -15.60 0.60 16.27
C ASN A 407 -16.40 1.87 15.96
N LEU A 408 -17.38 2.22 16.80
CA LEU A 408 -18.17 3.44 16.66
C LEU A 408 -17.30 4.67 16.89
N LEU A 409 -16.61 4.72 18.03
CA LEU A 409 -15.73 5.84 18.38
C LEU A 409 -14.56 5.98 17.39
N ARG A 410 -14.03 4.88 16.85
CA ARG A 410 -12.97 4.93 15.84
C ARG A 410 -13.40 5.61 14.55
N ARG A 411 -14.67 5.50 14.16
CA ARG A 411 -15.18 6.11 12.91
C ARG A 411 -15.30 7.63 13.02
N SER A 412 -15.77 8.12 14.16
CA SER A 412 -16.05 9.54 14.36
C SER A 412 -14.86 10.29 14.99
N TYR A 413 -14.09 9.61 15.85
CA TYR A 413 -13.04 10.21 16.67
C TYR A 413 -11.71 9.45 16.60
N GLY A 414 -11.51 8.54 15.65
CA GLY A 414 -10.27 7.76 15.53
C GLY A 414 -9.01 8.59 15.29
N GLN A 415 -9.17 9.86 14.93
CA GLN A 415 -8.08 10.81 14.72
C GLN A 415 -7.81 11.71 15.92
N THR A 416 -8.52 11.54 17.04
CA THR A 416 -8.28 12.32 18.27
C THR A 416 -7.26 11.61 19.15
N TYR A 417 -6.53 12.39 19.94
CA TYR A 417 -5.61 11.88 20.94
C TYR A 417 -6.33 11.01 21.98
N TRP A 418 -7.56 11.36 22.35
CA TRP A 418 -8.35 10.62 23.32
C TRP A 418 -8.63 9.18 22.90
N TRP A 419 -9.02 8.99 21.63
CA TRP A 419 -9.27 7.66 21.10
C TRP A 419 -8.00 6.81 21.14
N TRP A 420 -6.87 7.38 20.72
CA TRP A 420 -5.57 6.71 20.80
C TRP A 420 -5.19 6.38 22.25
N TYR A 421 -5.36 7.32 23.18
CA TYR A 421 -4.96 7.19 24.59
C TYR A 421 -5.75 6.09 25.31
N GLU A 422 -7.02 5.92 24.96
CA GLU A 422 -7.90 4.92 25.56
C GLU A 422 -7.76 3.53 24.92
N TYR A 423 -7.66 3.45 23.59
CA TYR A 423 -7.79 2.18 22.86
C TYR A 423 -6.52 1.64 22.20
N VAL A 424 -5.49 2.47 21.98
CA VAL A 424 -4.25 2.06 21.29
C VAL A 424 -3.08 1.96 22.27
N ARG A 425 -2.97 2.93 23.19
CA ARG A 425 -1.90 2.95 24.21
C ARG A 425 -1.90 1.73 25.12
N THR A 426 -3.09 1.20 25.45
CA THR A 426 -3.33 0.19 26.49
C THR A 426 -3.31 -1.25 25.97
N THR A 427 -3.13 -1.47 24.66
CA THR A 427 -2.98 -2.81 24.10
C THR A 427 -1.54 -3.29 24.27
N GLU A 428 -1.20 -3.76 25.46
CA GLU A 428 -0.04 -4.62 25.73
C GLU A 428 -0.50 -6.07 25.90
#